data_AF-A0AAN8G9C8-F1
#
_entry.id   AF-A0AAN8G9C8-F1
#
_cell.length_a   1.000
_cell.length_b   1.000
_cell.length_c   1.000
_cell.angle_alpha   90.00
_cell.angle_beta   90.00
_cell.angle_gamma   90.00
#
_symmetry.space_group_name_H-M   'P 1'
#
loop_
_entity.id
_entity.type
_entity.pdbx_description
1 polymer ?
#
loop_
_entity_poly.entity_id
_entity_poly.type
_entity_poly.pdbx_seq_one_letter_code
_entity_poly.pdbx_strand_id
1 'polypeptide(L)'
;MNRAILSLYRQAPLMRRALHKGVDSTPPLRYTSVPERVSLFLLIAVSFLSYPTYVLLNLNNLRPKPDNSLSPEVQEQINEMRAAARK
;
A
#
# COMPACT_ATOMS: atom_id res chain seq x y z
N MET A 1 20.14 -12.51 -35.48
CA MET A 1 18.79 -11.89 -35.33
C MET A 1 18.41 -11.84 -33.87
N ASN A 2 18.28 -10.64 -33.30
CA ASN A 2 18.04 -10.46 -31.87
C ASN A 2 16.64 -10.95 -31.47
N ARG A 3 16.56 -11.80 -30.43
CA ARG A 3 15.30 -12.36 -29.90
C ARG A 3 14.29 -11.29 -29.49
N ALA A 4 14.77 -10.11 -29.09
CA ALA A 4 13.94 -8.95 -28.76
C ALA A 4 13.14 -8.42 -29.96
N ILE A 5 13.68 -8.51 -31.18
CA ILE A 5 12.97 -8.05 -32.38
C ILE A 5 11.85 -9.04 -32.72
N LEU A 6 12.10 -10.35 -32.60
CA LEU A 6 11.11 -11.40 -32.84
C LEU A 6 9.95 -11.37 -31.83
N SER A 7 10.18 -10.96 -30.57
CA SER A 7 9.09 -10.80 -29.58
C SER A 7 8.16 -9.62 -29.89
N LEU A 8 8.69 -8.54 -30.47
CA LEU A 8 7.88 -7.41 -30.93
C LEU A 8 6.93 -7.81 -32.07
N TYR A 9 7.40 -8.61 -33.03
CA TYR A 9 6.54 -9.11 -34.12
C TYR A 9 5.43 -10.07 -33.63
N ARG A 10 5.66 -10.80 -32.53
CA ARG A 10 4.63 -11.64 -31.88
C ARG A 10 3.56 -10.83 -31.14
N GLN A 11 3.85 -9.59 -30.73
CA GLN A 11 2.90 -8.71 -30.04
C GLN A 11 2.06 -7.85 -31.01
N ALA A 12 2.48 -7.71 -32.27
CA ALA A 12 1.74 -7.00 -33.31
C ALA A 12 0.25 -7.42 -33.47
N PRO A 13 -0.15 -8.71 -33.40
CA PRO A 13 -1.57 -9.10 -33.48
C PRO A 13 -2.38 -8.69 -32.24
N LEU A 14 -1.77 -8.61 -31.06
CA LEU A 14 -2.46 -8.15 -29.84
C LEU A 14 -2.72 -6.64 -29.89
N MET A 15 -1.76 -5.85 -30.39
CA MET A 15 -1.95 -4.41 -30.62
C MET A 15 -2.97 -4.13 -31.73
N ARG A 16 -2.98 -4.89 -32.83
CA ARG A 16 -4.00 -4.78 -33.89
C ARG A 16 -5.42 -5.10 -33.37
N ARG A 17 -5.55 -6.04 -32.43
CA ARG A 17 -6.86 -6.40 -31.83
C ARG A 17 -7.37 -5.34 -30.85
N ALA A 18 -6.49 -4.53 -30.26
CA ALA A 18 -6.87 -3.38 -29.44
C ALA A 18 -7.36 -2.20 -30.29
N LEU A 19 -6.79 -2.00 -31.48
CA LEU A 19 -7.19 -0.95 -32.44
C LEU A 19 -8.56 -1.18 -33.09
N HIS A 20 -8.99 -2.43 -33.25
CA HIS A 20 -10.29 -2.77 -33.86
C HIS A 20 -11.47 -2.69 -32.86
N LYS A 21 -11.21 -2.29 -31.61
CA LYS A 21 -12.24 -1.99 -30.60
C LYS A 21 -12.45 -0.47 -30.56
N GLY A 22 -12.93 0.07 -31.68
CA GLY A 22 -13.40 1.45 -31.77
C GLY A 22 -14.71 1.67 -30.99
N VAL A 23 -15.25 2.89 -31.11
CA VAL A 23 -16.52 3.34 -30.50
C VAL A 23 -17.67 2.34 -30.68
N ASP A 24 -17.67 1.58 -31.78
CA ASP A 24 -18.56 0.45 -32.03
C ASP A 24 -17.86 -0.88 -31.70
N SER A 25 -17.63 -1.12 -30.41
CA SER A 25 -17.14 -2.42 -29.94
C SER A 25 -18.27 -3.45 -29.95
N THR A 26 -17.98 -4.70 -30.34
CA THR A 26 -18.92 -5.82 -30.18
C THR A 26 -19.39 -5.90 -28.73
N PRO A 27 -20.68 -6.18 -28.47
CA PRO A 27 -21.22 -6.22 -27.12
C PRO A 27 -20.38 -7.14 -26.24
N PRO A 28 -20.23 -6.82 -24.95
CA PRO A 28 -19.38 -7.59 -24.06
C PRO A 28 -19.82 -9.05 -24.04
N LEU A 29 -18.87 -9.98 -24.19
CA LEU A 29 -19.10 -11.44 -24.13
C LEU A 29 -19.89 -11.87 -22.89
N ARG A 30 -19.80 -11.09 -21.81
CA ARG A 30 -20.57 -11.25 -20.59
C ARG A 30 -21.06 -9.87 -20.14
N TYR A 31 -22.38 -9.73 -19.99
CA TYR A 31 -22.96 -8.54 -19.40
C TYR A 31 -22.51 -8.42 -17.93
N THR A 32 -21.95 -7.27 -17.58
CA THR A 32 -21.68 -6.88 -16.19
C THR A 32 -22.63 -5.76 -15.86
N SER A 33 -23.52 -6.03 -14.92
CA SER A 33 -24.51 -5.08 -14.42
C SER A 33 -23.84 -3.88 -13.74
N VAL A 34 -24.53 -2.75 -13.69
CA VAL A 34 -24.07 -1.55 -12.98
C VAL A 34 -23.65 -1.84 -11.52
N PRO A 35 -24.44 -2.57 -10.69
CA PRO A 35 -24.01 -2.86 -9.33
C PRO A 35 -22.73 -3.68 -9.28
N GLU A 36 -22.54 -4.67 -10.15
CA GLU A 36 -21.29 -5.45 -10.20
C GLU A 36 -20.07 -4.57 -10.50
N ARG A 37 -20.21 -3.57 -11.40
CA ARG A 37 -19.15 -2.61 -11.70
C ARG A 37 -18.84 -1.72 -10.49
N VAL A 38 -19.86 -1.23 -9.81
CA VAL A 38 -19.72 -0.40 -8.62
C VAL A 38 -19.07 -1.19 -7.48
N SER A 39 -19.50 -2.43 -7.25
CA SER A 39 -18.92 -3.32 -6.24
C SER A 39 -17.45 -3.62 -6.53
N LEU A 40 -17.10 -3.91 -7.79
CA LEU A 40 -15.71 -4.14 -8.18
C LEU A 40 -14.85 -2.89 -7.95
N PHE A 41 -15.36 -1.71 -8.33
CA PHE A 41 -14.66 -0.46 -8.10
C PHE A 41 -14.43 -0.19 -6.61
N LEU A 42 -15.46 -0.35 -5.78
CA LEU A 42 -15.35 -0.18 -4.34
C LEU A 42 -14.38 -1.18 -3.71
N LEU A 43 -14.40 -2.45 -4.14
CA LEU A 43 -13.47 -3.47 -3.67
C LEU A 43 -12.02 -3.05 -3.94
N ILE A 44 -11.74 -2.60 -5.17
CA ILE A 44 -10.41 -2.11 -5.55
C ILE A 44 -10.07 -0.88 -4.70
N ALA A 45 -10.90 0.15 -4.69
CA ALA A 45 -10.64 1.37 -3.93
C ALA A 45 -10.36 1.08 -2.44
N VAL A 46 -11.22 0.32 -1.77
CA VAL A 46 -11.06 -0.04 -0.36
C VAL A 46 -9.78 -0.86 -0.14
N SER A 47 -9.49 -1.85 -0.99
CA SER A 47 -8.27 -2.66 -0.83
C SER A 47 -7.00 -1.80 -0.87
N PHE A 48 -6.88 -0.90 -1.85
CA PHE A 48 -5.71 -0.04 -2.01
C PHE A 48 -5.66 1.10 -0.99
N LEU A 49 -6.81 1.62 -0.53
CA LEU A 49 -6.84 2.71 0.46
C LEU A 49 -6.80 2.23 1.91
N SER A 50 -7.12 0.95 2.19
CA SER A 50 -7.24 0.42 3.55
C SER A 50 -5.98 0.67 4.40
N TYR A 51 -4.82 0.23 3.91
CA TYR A 51 -3.56 0.35 4.62
C TYR A 51 -3.06 1.80 4.77
N PRO A 52 -2.95 2.62 3.71
CA PRO A 52 -2.49 4.01 3.88
C PRO A 52 -3.42 4.83 4.78
N THR A 53 -4.74 4.59 4.72
CA THR A 53 -5.69 5.25 5.62
C THR A 53 -5.44 4.87 7.08
N TYR A 54 -5.22 3.58 7.36
CA TYR A 54 -4.86 3.12 8.71
C TYR A 54 -3.56 3.75 9.21
N VAL A 55 -2.51 3.79 8.38
CA VAL A 55 -1.22 4.37 8.75
C VAL A 55 -1.37 5.85 9.09
N LEU A 56 -2.06 6.62 8.25
CA LEU A 56 -2.26 8.06 8.45
C LEU A 56 -3.04 8.35 9.74
N LEU A 57 -4.06 7.55 10.05
CA LEU A 57 -4.83 7.68 11.29
C LEU A 57 -4.06 7.22 12.53
N ASN A 58 -3.10 6.31 12.38
CA ASN A 58 -2.35 5.71 13.48
C ASN A 58 -0.91 6.24 13.62
N LEU A 59 -0.56 7.36 12.96
CA LEU A 59 0.80 7.90 12.95
C LEU A 59 1.39 8.15 14.34
N ASN A 60 0.56 8.62 15.28
CA ASN A 60 1.02 8.92 16.65
C ASN A 60 1.50 7.66 17.39
N ASN A 61 0.90 6.50 17.10
CA ASN A 61 1.29 5.23 17.72
C ASN A 61 2.45 4.56 16.98
N LEU A 62 2.58 4.83 15.67
CA LEU A 62 3.69 4.33 14.84
C LEU A 62 4.98 5.13 15.04
N ARG A 63 4.88 6.39 15.50
CA ARG A 63 6.05 7.22 15.77
C ARG A 63 6.87 6.57 16.90
N PRO A 64 8.20 6.40 16.73
CA PRO A 64 9.05 5.98 17.83
C PRO A 64 8.91 6.99 18.96
N LYS A 65 8.59 6.49 20.16
CA LYS A 65 8.55 7.33 21.35
C LYS A 65 9.95 7.89 21.58
N PRO A 66 10.09 9.16 21.99
CA PRO A 66 11.39 9.67 22.38
C PRO A 66 11.98 8.76 23.47
N ASP A 67 13.28 8.45 23.36
CA ASP A 67 13.96 7.69 24.39
C ASP A 67 13.80 8.43 25.72
N ASN A 68 13.26 7.72 26.72
CA ASN A 68 13.04 8.27 28.05
C ASN A 68 14.38 8.23 28.81
N SER A 69 15.40 8.92 28.27
CA SER A 69 16.67 9.11 28.94
C SER A 69 16.46 10.12 30.06
N LEU A 70 16.42 9.62 31.29
CA LEU A 70 16.49 10.49 32.47
C LEU A 70 17.78 11.32 32.39
N SER A 71 17.73 12.58 32.84
CA SER A 71 18.94 13.36 33.02
C SER A 71 19.90 12.61 33.96
N PRO A 72 21.22 12.72 33.76
CA PRO A 72 22.20 11.98 34.56
C PRO A 72 22.04 12.26 36.07
N GLU A 73 21.70 13.51 36.42
CA GLU A 73 21.42 13.95 37.79
C GLU A 73 20.26 13.18 38.44
N VAL A 74 19.19 12.90 37.69
CA VAL A 74 18.01 12.17 38.20
C VAL A 74 18.30 10.67 38.31
N GLN A 75 19.13 10.13 37.42
CA GLN A 75 19.63 8.75 37.53
C GLN A 75 20.50 8.56 38.77
N GLU A 76 21.37 9.52 39.07
CA GLU A 76 22.21 9.51 40.28
C GLU A 76 21.35 9.54 41.55
N GLN A 77 20.36 10.44 41.64
CA GLN A 77 19.44 10.49 42.79
C GLN A 77 18.66 9.18 43.00
N ILE A 78 18.19 8.55 41.91
CA ILE A 78 17.49 7.25 41.99
C ILE A 78 18.45 6.15 42.47
N ASN A 79 19.70 6.16 42.04
CA ASN A 79 20.71 5.20 42.46
C ASN A 79 21.08 5.38 43.94
N GLU A 80 21.19 6.62 44.40
CA GLU A 80 21.41 6.95 45.81
C GLU A 80 20.25 6.49 46.69
N MET A 81 19.00 6.77 46.30
CA MET A 81 17.82 6.29 47.02
C MET A 81 17.74 4.76 47.06
N ARG A 82 18.07 4.07 45.96
CA ARG A 82 18.13 2.60 45.93
C ARG A 82 19.25 2.03 46.80
N ALA A 83 20.40 2.69 46.86
CA ALA A 83 21.51 2.29 47.73
C ALA A 83 21.15 2.47 49.21
N ALA A 84 20.46 3.56 49.56
CA ALA A 84 19.98 3.82 50.91
C ALA A 84 18.90 2.80 51.35
N ALA A 85 17.99 2.41 50.46
CA ALA A 85 16.93 1.43 50.77
C ALA A 85 17.44 -0.03 50.88
N ARG A 86 18.66 -0.32 50.44
CA ARG A 86 19.31 -1.64 50.56
C ARG A 86 20.20 -1.77 51.80
N LYS A 87 20.31 -0.70 52.59
CA LYS A 87 21.10 -0.62 53.81
C LYS A 87 20.19 -0.76 55.03
#